data_AF-A0A5A7NHC4-F1
#
_entry.id   AF-A0A5A7NHC4-F1
#
_cell.length_a   1.000
_cell.length_b   1.000
_cell.length_c   1.000
_cell.angle_alpha   90.00
_cell.angle_beta   90.00
_cell.angle_gamma   90.00
#
_symmetry.space_group_name_H-M   'P 1'
#
loop_
_entity.id
_entity.type
_entity.pdbx_description
1 polymer ?
#
loop_
_entity_poly.entity_id
_entity_poly.type
_entity_poly.pdbx_seq_one_letter_code
_entity_poly.pdbx_strand_id
1 'polypeptide(L)'
;MSKSQKRKRVYQVGQYWLDREPDNPNWLIFWYDPGSRKSRRRTTGTSDLQEAKNRLDEQWLLNRRPENADPTTVSVRDVFNIYFQEHGALLPSAQQIASSRNHWFEFWRHIEGQGSALTSVDDLSAPMVTRFINWMKMRPLNNGHFRTMQSIDRNIADLRAAVNRAWKNKIIKSAPHIPGVPKNEKEGPRSARMSVDALAELLRYAAHPRRKTLQAYIVGALCTIARPEAVLDISSDPDREQVNLSSMRLSLNPKGRKQTKKFRPTIPIVPVFKPWLERDGWLVEWRGRPVSSIKTAWRRARRELEFPEDWVPKTIRYTVASEMRRRGVDKWDLEGWLGHRNPSSTDIYASFDPEYLGTVTPALSDFLNEIATTSKLPLHPSCTRDGGTIHVMPYRKKN
;
A
#
# COMPACT_ATOMS: atom_id res chain seq x y z
N MET A 1 14.35 19.56 -60.23
CA MET A 1 14.95 18.82 -59.10
C MET A 1 14.57 19.54 -57.80
N SER A 2 13.58 19.01 -57.06
CA SER A 2 13.15 19.61 -55.78
C SER A 2 14.03 19.10 -54.65
N LYS A 3 14.70 20.02 -53.94
CA LYS A 3 15.56 19.72 -52.79
C LYS A 3 14.72 19.08 -51.69
N SER A 4 14.99 17.81 -51.39
CA SER A 4 14.40 17.09 -50.26
C SER A 4 14.69 17.84 -48.95
N GLN A 5 13.67 18.52 -48.44
CA GLN A 5 13.73 19.22 -47.16
C GLN A 5 13.92 18.15 -46.08
N LYS A 6 15.10 18.15 -45.42
CA LYS A 6 15.45 17.20 -44.37
C LYS A 6 14.40 17.29 -43.25
N ARG A 7 13.50 16.31 -43.20
CA ARG A 7 12.49 16.14 -42.13
C ARG A 7 13.18 16.10 -40.77
N LYS A 8 12.71 16.91 -39.83
CA LYS A 8 13.35 17.08 -38.52
C LYS A 8 12.81 16.00 -37.59
N ARG A 9 13.59 14.92 -37.41
CA ARG A 9 13.22 13.85 -36.48
C ARG A 9 13.36 14.35 -35.03
N VAL A 10 12.31 14.94 -34.49
CA VAL A 10 12.31 15.58 -33.17
C VAL A 10 12.47 14.57 -32.03
N TYR A 11 11.96 13.36 -32.24
CA TYR A 11 12.12 12.23 -31.33
C TYR A 11 11.99 10.93 -32.14
N GLN A 12 12.81 9.92 -31.90
CA GLN A 12 12.82 8.68 -32.67
C GLN A 12 12.96 7.46 -31.77
N VAL A 13 12.12 6.44 -32.01
CA VAL A 13 12.16 5.15 -31.32
C VAL A 13 12.05 4.04 -32.35
N GLY A 14 13.11 3.24 -32.48
CA GLY A 14 13.25 2.24 -33.54
C GLY A 14 13.07 2.85 -34.94
N GLN A 15 12.16 2.28 -35.73
CA GLN A 15 11.84 2.74 -37.09
C GLN A 15 10.86 3.92 -37.16
N TYR A 16 10.32 4.36 -36.02
CA TYR A 16 9.31 5.41 -35.98
C TYR A 16 9.90 6.70 -35.43
N TRP A 17 9.47 7.85 -35.94
CA TRP A 17 9.89 9.16 -35.45
C TRP A 17 8.75 10.17 -35.41
N LEU A 18 8.86 11.15 -34.52
CA LEU A 18 7.98 12.32 -34.48
C LEU A 18 8.53 13.43 -35.37
N ASP A 19 7.64 14.00 -36.17
CA ASP A 19 7.85 15.24 -36.90
C ASP A 19 6.50 15.98 -37.03
N ARG A 20 6.53 17.21 -37.55
CA ARG A 20 5.33 18.01 -37.86
C ARG A 20 5.26 18.35 -39.33
N GLU A 21 4.04 18.53 -39.81
CA GLU A 21 3.79 19.14 -41.12
C GLU A 21 3.39 20.60 -40.93
N PRO A 22 3.75 21.51 -41.86
CA PRO A 22 3.48 22.93 -41.73
C PRO A 22 2.02 23.27 -41.41
N ASP A 23 1.09 22.49 -41.97
CA ASP A 23 -0.35 22.74 -41.89
C ASP A 23 -1.07 21.85 -40.86
N ASN A 24 -0.33 21.06 -40.05
CA ASN A 24 -0.91 20.20 -39.03
C ASN A 24 -0.43 20.62 -37.63
N PRO A 25 -1.33 21.10 -36.75
CA PRO A 25 -0.94 21.50 -35.39
C PRO A 25 -0.52 20.30 -34.52
N ASN A 26 -0.93 19.08 -34.91
CA ASN A 26 -0.64 17.86 -34.17
C ASN A 26 0.71 17.26 -34.58
N TRP A 27 1.39 16.64 -33.62
CA TRP A 27 2.53 15.78 -33.92
C TRP A 27 2.10 14.57 -34.76
N LEU A 28 3.00 14.09 -35.60
CA LEU A 28 2.79 12.94 -36.47
C LEU A 28 3.88 11.91 -36.19
N ILE A 29 3.47 10.64 -36.11
CA ILE A 29 4.36 9.49 -36.07
C ILE A 29 4.60 9.04 -37.50
N PHE A 30 5.85 9.09 -37.94
CA PHE A 30 6.28 8.63 -39.26
C PHE A 30 7.05 7.32 -39.15
N TRP A 31 6.98 6.49 -40.18
CA TRP A 31 7.85 5.34 -40.38
C TRP A 31 8.09 5.08 -41.85
N TYR A 32 9.15 4.36 -42.18
CA TYR A 32 9.41 3.90 -43.53
C TYR A 32 8.72 2.55 -43.79
N ASP A 33 8.00 2.43 -44.89
CA ASP A 33 7.38 1.18 -45.35
C ASP A 33 8.20 0.62 -46.54
N PRO A 34 8.97 -0.48 -46.35
CA PRO A 34 9.82 -1.05 -47.40
C PRO A 34 9.03 -1.57 -48.61
N GLY A 35 7.80 -2.05 -48.41
CA GLY A 35 6.98 -2.64 -49.48
C GLY A 35 6.47 -1.58 -50.45
N SER A 36 6.11 -0.41 -49.94
CA SER A 36 5.68 0.73 -50.78
C SER A 36 6.82 1.72 -51.11
N ARG A 37 8.02 1.50 -50.55
CA ARG A 37 9.19 2.40 -50.65
C ARG A 37 8.89 3.86 -50.29
N LYS A 38 7.92 4.09 -49.40
CA LYS A 38 7.44 5.42 -49.02
C LYS A 38 7.38 5.57 -47.50
N SER A 39 7.53 6.79 -47.02
CA SER A 39 7.27 7.10 -45.61
C SER A 39 5.77 7.19 -45.38
N ARG A 40 5.25 6.39 -44.43
CA ARG A 40 3.88 6.49 -43.93
C ARG A 40 3.85 7.38 -42.68
N ARG A 41 2.65 7.87 -42.37
CA ARG A 41 2.41 8.75 -41.23
C ARG A 41 1.09 8.42 -40.54
N ARG A 42 1.03 8.65 -39.24
CA ARG A 42 -0.17 8.59 -38.41
C ARG A 42 -0.17 9.80 -37.47
N THR A 43 -1.30 10.48 -37.32
CA THR A 43 -1.38 11.58 -36.36
C THR A 43 -1.36 11.06 -34.93
N THR A 44 -0.65 11.75 -34.04
CA THR A 44 -0.78 11.52 -32.61
C THR A 44 -2.09 12.10 -32.07
N GLY A 45 -2.73 13.04 -32.76
CA GLY A 45 -3.94 13.74 -32.30
C GLY A 45 -3.71 14.75 -31.18
N THR A 46 -2.46 15.18 -30.96
CA THR A 46 -2.10 16.18 -29.95
C THR A 46 -0.99 17.10 -30.47
N SER A 47 -1.04 18.38 -30.09
CA SER A 47 0.04 19.35 -30.31
C SER A 47 1.08 19.35 -29.19
N ASP A 48 0.80 18.70 -28.05
CA ASP A 48 1.75 18.57 -26.93
C ASP A 48 2.85 17.55 -27.25
N LEU A 49 4.12 17.97 -27.11
CA LEU A 49 5.27 17.13 -27.46
C LEU A 49 5.45 15.96 -26.49
N GLN A 50 5.18 16.14 -25.20
CA GLN A 50 5.38 15.07 -24.22
C GLN A 50 4.33 13.96 -24.39
N GLU A 51 3.08 14.34 -24.60
CA GLU A 51 1.98 13.42 -24.93
C GLU A 51 2.23 12.72 -26.28
N ALA A 52 2.75 13.43 -27.28
CA ALA A 52 3.13 12.83 -28.55
C ALA A 52 4.25 11.78 -28.41
N LYS A 53 5.25 12.02 -27.55
CA LYS A 53 6.31 11.05 -27.23
C LYS A 53 5.70 9.79 -26.59
N ASN A 54 4.80 9.95 -25.62
CA ASN A 54 4.13 8.83 -24.98
C ASN A 54 3.33 7.98 -25.98
N ARG A 55 2.60 8.61 -26.91
CA ARG A 55 1.84 7.91 -27.98
C ARG A 55 2.76 7.23 -28.99
N LEU A 56 3.92 7.81 -29.30
CA LEU A 56 4.93 7.15 -30.14
C LEU A 56 5.46 5.89 -29.44
N ASP A 57 5.78 5.99 -28.16
CA ASP A 57 6.26 4.85 -27.37
C ASP A 57 5.20 3.74 -27.31
N GLU A 58 3.93 4.09 -27.08
CA GLU A 58 2.81 3.15 -27.11
C GLU A 58 2.63 2.48 -28.47
N GLN A 59 2.65 3.24 -29.57
CA GLN A 59 2.54 2.68 -30.92
C GLN A 59 3.73 1.77 -31.25
N TRP A 60 4.94 2.15 -30.86
CA TRP A 60 6.12 1.34 -31.06
C TRP A 60 6.03 0.02 -30.29
N LEU A 61 5.52 0.04 -29.05
CA LEU A 61 5.27 -1.17 -28.26
C LEU A 61 4.17 -2.05 -28.88
N LEU A 62 3.07 -1.47 -29.37
CA LEU A 62 1.96 -2.19 -30.01
C LEU A 62 2.39 -2.89 -31.30
N ASN A 63 3.14 -2.20 -32.17
CA ASN A 63 3.58 -2.73 -33.46
C ASN A 63 4.75 -3.71 -33.36
N ARG A 64 5.29 -3.89 -32.16
CA ARG A 64 6.42 -4.78 -31.89
C ARG A 64 6.06 -5.90 -30.92
N ARG A 65 4.78 -6.11 -30.59
CA ARG A 65 4.35 -7.25 -29.76
C ARG A 65 4.78 -8.53 -30.44
N PRO A 66 5.87 -9.17 -30.00
CA PRO A 66 6.27 -10.43 -30.56
C PRO A 66 5.19 -11.43 -30.19
N GLU A 67 4.79 -12.30 -31.10
CA GLU A 67 3.86 -13.38 -30.80
C GLU A 67 4.66 -14.67 -30.66
N ASN A 68 4.55 -15.32 -29.50
CA ASN A 68 5.29 -16.51 -29.11
C ASN A 68 6.80 -16.41 -29.38
N ALA A 69 7.40 -15.23 -29.19
CA ALA A 69 8.81 -15.04 -29.49
C ALA A 69 9.72 -15.80 -28.51
N ASP A 70 10.92 -16.08 -28.98
CA ASP A 70 11.98 -16.66 -28.16
C ASP A 70 12.38 -15.67 -27.05
N PRO A 71 12.41 -16.07 -25.76
CA PRO A 71 12.77 -15.18 -24.65
C PRO A 71 14.16 -14.55 -24.80
N THR A 72 15.06 -15.18 -25.55
CA THR A 72 16.40 -14.67 -25.87
C THR A 72 16.36 -13.41 -26.76
N THR A 73 15.27 -13.20 -27.48
CA THR A 73 15.10 -12.07 -28.43
C THR A 73 14.24 -10.94 -27.88
N VAL A 74 13.56 -11.16 -26.76
CA VAL A 74 12.62 -10.21 -26.17
C VAL A 74 13.29 -9.41 -25.07
N SER A 75 13.17 -8.09 -25.11
CA SER A 75 13.72 -7.24 -24.05
C SER A 75 12.91 -7.38 -22.76
N VAL A 76 13.60 -7.60 -21.65
CA VAL A 76 12.97 -7.61 -20.32
C VAL A 76 12.38 -6.24 -19.96
N ARG A 77 12.99 -5.14 -20.43
CA ARG A 77 12.51 -3.78 -20.18
C ARG A 77 11.18 -3.53 -20.85
N ASP A 78 11.05 -3.95 -22.10
CA ASP A 78 9.80 -3.82 -22.86
C ASP A 78 8.69 -4.64 -22.18
N VAL A 79 8.97 -5.88 -21.77
CA VAL A 79 8.03 -6.73 -21.03
C VAL A 79 7.54 -6.03 -19.75
N PHE A 80 8.44 -5.44 -18.96
CA PHE A 80 8.06 -4.77 -17.73
C PHE A 80 7.30 -3.44 -17.98
N ASN A 81 7.67 -2.70 -19.02
CA ASN A 81 6.94 -1.49 -19.44
C ASN A 81 5.51 -1.80 -19.88
N ILE A 82 5.36 -2.78 -20.78
CA ILE A 82 4.05 -3.25 -21.27
C ILE A 82 3.19 -3.72 -20.09
N TYR A 83 3.76 -4.53 -19.20
CA TYR A 83 3.06 -4.97 -17.99
C TYR A 83 2.56 -3.79 -17.16
N PHE A 84 3.40 -2.78 -16.94
CA PHE A 84 3.01 -1.62 -16.14
C PHE A 84 1.91 -0.81 -16.84
N GLN A 85 2.05 -0.50 -18.12
CA GLN A 85 1.08 0.31 -18.86
C GLN A 85 -0.29 -0.36 -18.96
N GLU A 86 -0.33 -1.65 -19.31
CA GLU A 86 -1.59 -2.35 -19.56
C GLU A 86 -2.28 -2.87 -18.30
N HIS A 87 -1.53 -3.06 -17.23
CA HIS A 87 -2.04 -3.75 -16.04
C HIS A 87 -1.56 -3.11 -14.75
N GLY A 88 -0.25 -2.96 -14.56
CA GLY A 88 0.34 -2.51 -13.30
C GLY A 88 -0.19 -1.14 -12.83
N ALA A 89 -0.41 -0.21 -13.75
CA ALA A 89 -0.92 1.14 -13.48
C ALA A 89 -2.39 1.16 -13.03
N LEU A 90 -3.16 0.13 -13.40
CA LEU A 90 -4.58 0.00 -13.06
C LEU A 90 -4.78 -0.68 -11.69
N LEU A 91 -3.71 -1.22 -11.08
CA LEU A 91 -3.78 -1.90 -9.79
C LEU A 91 -3.64 -0.92 -8.62
N PRO A 92 -4.23 -1.23 -7.45
CA PRO A 92 -3.97 -0.48 -6.21
C PRO A 92 -2.48 -0.43 -5.81
N SER A 93 -1.66 -1.36 -6.32
CA SER A 93 -0.21 -1.40 -6.11
C SER A 93 0.61 -0.67 -7.19
N ALA A 94 -0.01 0.17 -8.03
CA ALA A 94 0.67 0.85 -9.14
C ALA A 94 1.97 1.55 -8.72
N GLN A 95 1.96 2.31 -7.62
CA GLN A 95 3.15 3.01 -7.14
C GLN A 95 4.28 2.05 -6.75
N GLN A 96 3.95 0.91 -6.14
CA GLN A 96 4.93 -0.12 -5.80
C GLN A 96 5.53 -0.74 -7.07
N ILE A 97 4.70 -1.09 -8.05
CA ILE A 97 5.15 -1.68 -9.32
C ILE A 97 6.03 -0.70 -10.09
N ALA A 98 5.65 0.58 -10.15
CA ALA A 98 6.44 1.63 -10.76
C ALA A 98 7.82 1.77 -10.09
N SER A 99 7.85 1.76 -8.74
CA SER A 99 9.10 1.80 -7.98
C SER A 99 9.98 0.59 -8.29
N SER A 100 9.40 -0.62 -8.33
CA SER A 100 10.12 -1.84 -8.66
C SER A 100 10.69 -1.82 -10.08
N ARG A 101 9.91 -1.36 -11.05
CA ARG A 101 10.38 -1.15 -12.43
C ARG A 101 11.58 -0.21 -12.47
N ASN A 102 11.50 0.92 -11.77
CA ASN A 102 12.61 1.89 -11.74
C ASN A 102 13.88 1.30 -11.12
N HIS A 103 13.78 0.53 -10.02
CA HIS A 103 14.95 -0.15 -9.44
C HIS A 103 15.58 -1.13 -10.43
N TRP A 104 14.78 -1.92 -11.15
CA TRP A 104 15.29 -2.84 -12.16
C TRP A 104 15.95 -2.11 -13.34
N PHE A 105 15.36 -1.01 -13.80
CA PHE A 105 15.91 -0.22 -14.90
C PHE A 105 17.23 0.44 -14.53
N GLU A 106 17.32 0.98 -13.31
CA GLU A 106 18.57 1.52 -12.76
C GLU A 106 19.64 0.43 -12.61
N PHE A 107 19.27 -0.77 -12.16
CA PHE A 107 20.18 -1.91 -12.06
C PHE A 107 20.71 -2.32 -13.44
N TRP A 108 19.85 -2.47 -14.44
CA TRP A 108 20.30 -2.84 -15.79
C TRP A 108 21.21 -1.78 -16.38
N ARG A 109 20.90 -0.48 -16.21
CA ARG A 109 21.80 0.61 -16.62
C ARG A 109 23.16 0.54 -15.92
N HIS A 110 23.18 0.18 -14.64
CA HIS A 110 24.42 0.03 -13.88
C HIS A 110 25.30 -1.09 -14.44
N ILE A 111 24.74 -2.28 -14.71
CA ILE A 111 25.52 -3.40 -15.23
C ILE A 111 25.90 -3.22 -16.71
N GLU A 112 25.11 -2.50 -17.49
CA GLU A 112 25.47 -2.11 -18.87
C GLU A 112 26.68 -1.17 -18.89
N GLY A 113 26.74 -0.22 -17.94
CA GLY A 113 27.92 0.62 -17.74
C GLY A 113 29.18 -0.16 -17.35
N GLN A 114 29.04 -1.41 -16.90
CA GLN A 114 30.14 -2.33 -16.59
C GLN A 114 30.48 -3.29 -17.75
N GLY A 115 29.92 -3.06 -18.94
CA GLY A 115 30.17 -3.87 -20.14
C GLY A 115 29.26 -5.09 -20.30
N SER A 116 28.21 -5.23 -19.47
CA SER A 116 27.19 -6.27 -19.65
C SER A 116 26.27 -5.91 -20.82
N ALA A 117 25.93 -6.88 -21.68
CA ALA A 117 25.02 -6.67 -22.79
C ALA A 117 23.55 -6.43 -22.35
N LEU A 118 22.74 -5.96 -23.31
CA LEU A 118 21.30 -5.72 -23.16
C LEU A 118 20.59 -7.00 -22.68
N THR A 119 19.89 -6.91 -21.55
CA THR A 119 19.25 -8.07 -20.92
C THR A 119 17.97 -8.48 -21.67
N SER A 120 17.97 -9.67 -22.25
CA SER A 120 16.80 -10.37 -22.77
C SER A 120 15.94 -10.92 -21.62
N VAL A 121 14.78 -11.50 -21.91
CA VAL A 121 13.98 -12.18 -20.88
C VAL A 121 14.73 -13.40 -20.36
N ASP A 122 15.44 -14.15 -21.21
CA ASP A 122 16.13 -15.39 -20.84
C ASP A 122 17.28 -15.18 -19.84
N ASP A 123 17.89 -13.98 -19.86
CA ASP A 123 18.96 -13.60 -18.94
C ASP A 123 18.49 -13.47 -17.46
N LEU A 124 17.19 -13.55 -17.19
CA LEU A 124 16.61 -13.52 -15.84
C LEU A 124 16.80 -14.84 -15.08
N SER A 125 18.06 -15.18 -14.85
CA SER A 125 18.53 -16.35 -14.14
C SER A 125 18.72 -16.11 -12.64
N ALA A 126 18.94 -17.18 -11.87
CA ALA A 126 19.27 -17.07 -10.45
C ALA A 126 20.52 -16.18 -10.19
N PRO A 127 21.63 -16.31 -10.94
CA PRO A 127 22.76 -15.37 -10.82
C PRO A 127 22.38 -13.90 -11.06
N MET A 128 21.52 -13.61 -12.05
CA MET A 128 21.08 -12.24 -12.32
C MET A 128 20.27 -11.66 -11.14
N VAL A 129 19.36 -12.46 -10.57
CA VAL A 129 18.60 -12.08 -9.37
C VAL A 129 19.53 -11.85 -8.18
N THR A 130 20.55 -12.69 -7.97
CA THR A 130 21.55 -12.50 -6.91
C THR A 130 22.32 -11.19 -7.08
N ARG A 131 22.74 -10.85 -8.32
CA ARG A 131 23.38 -9.55 -8.61
C ARG A 131 22.45 -8.38 -8.27
N PHE A 132 21.17 -8.46 -8.63
CA PHE A 132 20.18 -7.45 -8.29
C PHE A 132 20.01 -7.31 -6.77
N ILE A 133 19.91 -8.42 -6.04
CA ILE A 133 19.80 -8.43 -4.57
C ILE A 133 21.01 -7.73 -3.94
N ASN A 134 22.23 -8.11 -4.35
CA ASN A 134 23.46 -7.53 -3.81
C ASN A 134 23.56 -6.04 -4.12
N TRP A 135 23.20 -5.63 -5.34
CA TRP A 135 23.15 -4.23 -5.73
C TRP A 135 22.13 -3.42 -4.91
N MET A 136 20.94 -3.96 -4.65
CA MET A 136 19.93 -3.32 -3.81
C MET A 136 20.36 -3.20 -2.35
N LYS A 137 21.06 -4.22 -1.81
CA LYS A 137 21.58 -4.23 -0.42
C LYS A 137 22.61 -3.13 -0.17
N MET A 138 23.42 -2.80 -1.17
CA MET A 138 24.48 -1.78 -1.03
C MET A 138 23.98 -0.34 -1.13
N ARG A 139 22.71 -0.11 -1.47
CA ARG A 139 22.16 1.23 -1.70
C ARG A 139 21.30 1.71 -0.53
N PRO A 140 21.76 2.72 0.23
CA PRO A 140 20.91 3.33 1.24
C PRO A 140 19.71 4.03 0.57
N LEU A 141 18.62 4.11 1.32
CA LEU A 141 17.50 5.00 1.02
C LEU A 141 17.90 6.45 1.33
N ASN A 142 17.12 7.42 0.85
CA ASN A 142 17.38 8.85 1.10
C ASN A 142 17.44 9.22 2.59
N ASN A 143 16.89 8.39 3.47
CA ASN A 143 16.91 8.56 4.92
C ASN A 143 18.06 7.76 5.59
N GLY A 144 19.04 7.27 4.84
CA GLY A 144 20.20 6.53 5.35
C GLY A 144 19.92 5.05 5.70
N HIS A 145 18.66 4.63 5.74
CA HIS A 145 18.31 3.24 6.06
C HIS A 145 18.46 2.31 4.85
N PHE A 146 18.69 1.03 5.11
CA PHE A 146 18.74 -0.02 4.09
C PHE A 146 17.39 -0.73 3.93
N ARG A 147 17.16 -1.30 2.75
CA ARG A 147 15.93 -2.05 2.45
C ARG A 147 15.99 -3.42 3.09
N THR A 148 14.85 -3.87 3.63
CA THR A 148 14.71 -5.24 4.13
C THR A 148 14.67 -6.25 2.97
N MET A 149 14.97 -7.51 3.27
CA MET A 149 14.94 -8.59 2.28
C MET A 149 13.53 -8.81 1.68
N GLN A 150 12.47 -8.58 2.46
CA GLN A 150 11.09 -8.60 1.94
C GLN A 150 10.82 -7.46 0.97
N SER A 151 11.38 -6.28 1.21
CA SER A 151 11.27 -5.15 0.30
C SER A 151 11.97 -5.45 -1.03
N ILE A 152 13.17 -6.03 -0.99
CA ILE A 152 13.89 -6.47 -2.19
C ILE A 152 13.11 -7.54 -2.94
N ASP A 153 12.63 -8.58 -2.23
CA ASP A 153 11.83 -9.68 -2.81
C ASP A 153 10.56 -9.17 -3.49
N ARG A 154 9.95 -8.08 -2.98
CA ARG A 154 8.80 -7.47 -3.62
C ARG A 154 9.12 -6.97 -5.03
N ASN A 155 10.30 -6.37 -5.24
CA ASN A 155 10.73 -5.93 -6.57
C ASN A 155 10.91 -7.10 -7.53
N ILE A 156 11.43 -8.22 -7.04
CA ILE A 156 11.60 -9.45 -7.83
C ILE A 156 10.23 -10.04 -8.17
N ALA A 157 9.28 -10.06 -7.23
CA ALA A 157 7.94 -10.55 -7.45
C ALA A 157 7.18 -9.73 -8.52
N ASP A 158 7.35 -8.41 -8.55
CA ASP A 158 6.73 -7.55 -9.56
C ASP A 158 7.32 -7.79 -10.97
N LEU A 159 8.63 -8.01 -11.10
CA LEU A 159 9.25 -8.43 -12.36
C LEU A 159 8.75 -9.80 -12.81
N ARG A 160 8.70 -10.77 -11.88
CA ARG A 160 8.21 -12.12 -12.16
C ARG A 160 6.75 -12.08 -12.63
N ALA A 161 5.92 -11.22 -12.05
CA ALA A 161 4.54 -11.03 -12.49
C ALA A 161 4.47 -10.50 -13.94
N ALA A 162 5.35 -9.57 -14.30
CA ALA A 162 5.44 -9.05 -15.67
C ALA A 162 5.79 -10.15 -16.68
N VAL A 163 6.85 -10.92 -16.41
CA VAL A 163 7.31 -12.01 -17.29
C VAL A 163 6.25 -13.12 -17.40
N ASN A 164 5.63 -13.51 -16.27
CA ASN A 164 4.57 -14.51 -16.28
C ASN A 164 3.33 -14.03 -17.05
N ARG A 165 2.98 -12.74 -16.98
CA ARG A 165 1.87 -12.18 -17.77
C ARG A 165 2.23 -12.17 -19.26
N ALA A 166 3.47 -11.83 -19.62
CA ALA A 166 3.93 -11.87 -21.01
C ALA A 166 3.80 -13.29 -21.59
N TRP A 167 4.21 -14.31 -20.84
CA TRP A 167 4.02 -15.71 -21.25
C TRP A 167 2.54 -16.10 -21.40
N LYS A 168 1.70 -15.78 -20.40
CA LYS A 168 0.25 -16.06 -20.46
C LYS A 168 -0.45 -15.38 -21.63
N ASN A 169 0.02 -14.20 -22.02
CA ASN A 169 -0.50 -13.43 -23.14
C ASN A 169 0.20 -13.76 -24.46
N LYS A 170 0.98 -14.85 -24.53
CA LYS A 170 1.68 -15.32 -25.73
C LYS A 170 2.64 -14.29 -26.34
N ILE A 171 3.20 -13.39 -25.54
CA ILE A 171 4.26 -12.47 -25.97
C ILE A 171 5.59 -13.24 -26.11
N ILE A 172 5.85 -14.14 -25.17
CA ILE A 172 7.01 -15.03 -25.13
C ILE A 172 6.54 -16.49 -25.09
N LYS A 173 7.27 -17.40 -25.75
CA LYS A 173 6.90 -18.83 -25.79
C LYS A 173 7.09 -19.55 -24.45
N SER A 174 7.98 -19.06 -23.58
CA SER A 174 8.24 -19.59 -22.24
C SER A 174 8.68 -18.48 -21.29
N ALA A 175 8.49 -18.70 -19.99
CA ALA A 175 9.00 -17.82 -18.93
C ALA A 175 10.13 -18.52 -18.17
N PRO A 176 11.31 -17.89 -18.00
CA PRO A 176 12.39 -18.47 -17.20
C PRO A 176 12.01 -18.50 -15.72
N HIS A 177 12.68 -19.39 -14.96
CA HIS A 177 12.52 -19.43 -13.52
C HIS A 177 13.26 -18.25 -12.85
N ILE A 178 12.50 -17.32 -12.28
CA ILE A 178 13.03 -16.17 -11.55
C ILE A 178 12.90 -16.45 -10.05
N PRO A 179 13.95 -16.88 -9.34
CA PRO A 179 13.84 -17.21 -7.91
C PRO A 179 13.52 -15.96 -7.09
N GLY A 180 12.86 -16.15 -5.95
CA GLY A 180 12.69 -15.09 -4.95
C GLY A 180 13.81 -15.13 -3.92
N VAL A 181 13.75 -14.21 -2.97
CA VAL A 181 14.61 -14.28 -1.78
C VAL A 181 14.21 -15.50 -0.93
N PRO A 182 15.16 -16.34 -0.49
CA PRO A 182 14.92 -17.46 0.42
C PRO A 182 14.20 -17.05 1.71
N LYS A 183 13.37 -17.94 2.26
CA LYS A 183 12.57 -17.65 3.45
C LYS A 183 13.43 -17.37 4.69
N ASN A 184 14.55 -18.06 4.84
CA ASN A 184 15.50 -17.90 5.96
C ASN A 184 16.27 -16.56 5.91
N GLU A 185 16.37 -15.92 4.74
CA GLU A 185 16.98 -14.59 4.62
C GLU A 185 15.98 -13.45 4.90
N LYS A 186 14.69 -13.77 4.99
CA LYS A 186 13.64 -12.79 5.30
C LYS A 186 13.53 -12.63 6.82
N GLU A 187 13.46 -11.39 7.29
CA GLU A 187 13.09 -11.07 8.67
C GLU A 187 11.86 -11.88 9.13
N GLY A 188 11.94 -12.42 10.34
CA GLY A 188 10.84 -13.12 10.96
C GLY A 188 9.63 -12.21 11.26
N PRO A 189 8.52 -12.80 11.74
CA PRO A 189 7.39 -12.03 12.23
C PRO A 189 7.82 -11.02 13.31
N ARG A 190 7.21 -9.82 13.31
CA ARG A 190 7.50 -8.81 14.32
C ARG A 190 7.11 -9.30 15.72
N SER A 191 8.09 -9.33 16.62
CA SER A 191 7.93 -9.73 18.03
C SER A 191 7.60 -8.55 18.96
N ALA A 192 7.84 -7.30 18.55
CA ALA A 192 7.62 -6.12 19.39
C ALA A 192 6.22 -6.05 20.01
N ARG A 193 6.15 -5.82 21.33
CA ARG A 193 4.93 -5.64 22.13
C ARG A 193 5.12 -4.47 23.08
N MET A 194 4.08 -3.65 23.23
CA MET A 194 4.07 -2.53 24.16
C MET A 194 3.53 -3.01 25.51
N SER A 195 4.11 -2.54 26.62
CA SER A 195 3.53 -2.74 27.95
C SER A 195 2.28 -1.86 28.15
N VAL A 196 1.50 -2.15 29.20
CA VAL A 196 0.40 -1.28 29.63
C VAL A 196 0.91 0.13 29.92
N ASP A 197 2.05 0.26 30.60
CA ASP A 197 2.65 1.56 30.94
C ASP A 197 3.02 2.36 29.69
N ALA A 198 3.61 1.71 28.68
CA ALA A 198 3.97 2.35 27.42
C ALA A 198 2.73 2.79 26.62
N LEU A 199 1.66 2.00 26.61
CA LEU A 199 0.39 2.39 25.99
C LEU A 199 -0.26 3.57 26.73
N ALA A 200 -0.24 3.54 28.06
CA ALA A 200 -0.74 4.61 28.91
C ALA A 200 0.05 5.91 28.71
N GLU A 201 1.37 5.83 28.61
CA GLU A 201 2.24 6.97 28.31
C GLU A 201 1.97 7.55 26.92
N LEU A 202 1.81 6.70 25.91
CA LEU A 202 1.45 7.11 24.55
C LEU A 202 0.10 7.84 24.51
N LEU A 203 -0.88 7.37 25.29
CA LEU A 203 -2.19 8.03 25.42
C LEU A 203 -2.09 9.38 26.13
N ARG A 204 -1.33 9.48 27.23
CA ARG A 204 -1.06 10.75 27.91
C ARG A 204 -0.41 11.75 26.98
N TYR A 205 0.58 11.32 26.22
CA TYR A 205 1.24 12.14 25.20
C TYR A 205 0.23 12.65 24.15
N ALA A 206 -0.67 11.80 23.68
CA ALA A 206 -1.62 12.14 22.63
C ALA A 206 -2.81 13.00 23.11
N ALA A 207 -3.08 13.06 24.43
CA ALA A 207 -4.22 13.79 25.00
C ALA A 207 -4.13 15.33 24.87
N HIS A 208 -3.00 15.87 24.42
CA HIS A 208 -2.86 17.30 24.15
C HIS A 208 -3.76 17.74 22.96
N PRO A 209 -4.48 18.88 23.00
CA PRO A 209 -5.40 19.32 21.93
C PRO A 209 -4.79 19.35 20.52
N ARG A 210 -3.54 19.82 20.41
CA ARG A 210 -2.73 19.80 19.17
C ARG A 210 -2.43 18.40 18.59
N ARG A 211 -2.73 17.32 19.32
CA ARG A 211 -2.45 15.91 18.96
C ARG A 211 -3.72 15.07 18.82
N LYS A 212 -4.91 15.69 18.75
CA LYS A 212 -6.22 15.01 18.61
C LYS A 212 -6.26 13.93 17.52
N THR A 213 -5.61 14.16 16.39
CA THR A 213 -5.51 13.18 15.28
C THR A 213 -4.77 11.91 15.71
N LEU A 214 -3.65 12.06 16.43
CA LEU A 214 -2.89 10.93 16.95
C LEU A 214 -3.68 10.19 18.03
N GLN A 215 -4.35 10.93 18.91
CA GLN A 215 -5.19 10.34 19.95
C GLN A 215 -6.32 9.51 19.36
N ALA A 216 -7.08 10.06 18.41
CA ALA A 216 -8.16 9.35 17.74
C ALA A 216 -7.67 8.08 17.04
N TYR A 217 -6.47 8.14 16.42
CA TYR A 217 -5.84 6.95 15.85
C TYR A 217 -5.50 5.90 16.92
N ILE A 218 -4.90 6.30 18.04
CA ILE A 218 -4.52 5.36 19.11
C ILE A 218 -5.76 4.70 19.70
N VAL A 219 -6.79 5.48 20.05
CA VAL A 219 -8.04 4.95 20.58
C VAL A 219 -8.71 4.02 19.57
N GLY A 220 -8.81 4.43 18.30
CA GLY A 220 -9.35 3.59 17.24
C GLY A 220 -8.57 2.28 17.07
N ALA A 221 -7.24 2.33 17.10
CA ALA A 221 -6.39 1.15 16.97
C ALA A 221 -6.53 0.19 18.18
N LEU A 222 -6.65 0.74 19.39
CA LEU A 222 -6.88 -0.02 20.61
C LEU A 222 -8.26 -0.69 20.62
N CYS A 223 -9.32 0.08 20.33
CA CYS A 223 -10.71 -0.38 20.43
C CYS A 223 -11.12 -1.34 19.31
N THR A 224 -10.46 -1.29 18.14
CA THR A 224 -10.84 -2.12 17.00
C THR A 224 -9.85 -3.22 16.70
N ILE A 225 -8.64 -3.16 17.25
CA ILE A 225 -7.51 -4.03 16.90
C ILE A 225 -7.23 -4.00 15.38
N ALA A 226 -7.76 -3.03 14.63
CA ALA A 226 -7.78 -3.06 13.16
C ALA A 226 -6.39 -2.74 12.57
N ARG A 227 -6.23 -3.02 11.27
CA ARG A 227 -5.02 -2.59 10.55
C ARG A 227 -5.00 -1.05 10.48
N PRO A 228 -3.81 -0.40 10.48
CA PRO A 228 -3.73 1.06 10.47
C PRO A 228 -4.59 1.72 9.39
N GLU A 229 -4.60 1.16 8.18
CA GLU A 229 -5.37 1.68 7.05
C GLU A 229 -6.88 1.47 7.20
N ALA A 230 -7.33 0.55 8.06
CA ALA A 230 -8.74 0.40 8.39
C ALA A 230 -9.14 1.40 9.46
N VAL A 231 -8.30 1.65 10.47
CA VAL A 231 -8.53 2.67 11.51
C VAL A 231 -8.65 4.07 10.90
N LEU A 232 -7.74 4.42 9.99
CA LEU A 232 -7.75 5.71 9.28
C LEU A 232 -8.98 5.90 8.37
N ASP A 233 -9.65 4.80 8.03
CA ASP A 233 -10.77 4.75 7.09
C ASP A 233 -12.12 4.61 7.83
N ILE A 234 -12.13 4.67 9.16
CA ILE A 234 -13.36 4.71 9.96
C ILE A 234 -13.99 6.10 9.86
N SER A 235 -15.27 6.12 9.53
CA SER A 235 -16.09 7.32 9.50
C SER A 235 -17.52 6.98 9.93
N SER A 236 -18.17 7.93 10.60
CA SER A 236 -19.59 7.87 10.94
C SER A 236 -20.47 8.50 9.86
N ASP A 237 -19.91 8.86 8.70
CA ASP A 237 -20.67 9.32 7.54
C ASP A 237 -21.71 8.24 7.13
N PRO A 238 -23.01 8.58 7.10
CA PRO A 238 -24.08 7.65 6.76
C PRO A 238 -23.88 6.96 5.40
N ASP A 239 -23.31 7.64 4.40
CA ASP A 239 -23.13 7.10 3.05
C ASP A 239 -22.14 5.91 3.02
N ARG A 240 -21.31 5.79 4.06
CA ARG A 240 -20.31 4.73 4.21
C ARG A 240 -20.84 3.52 4.98
N GLU A 241 -21.97 3.65 5.68
CA GLU A 241 -22.65 2.61 6.47
C GLU A 241 -21.70 1.81 7.39
N GLN A 242 -20.72 2.47 7.99
CA GLN A 242 -19.75 1.78 8.84
C GLN A 242 -20.25 1.63 10.28
N VAL A 243 -20.87 2.66 10.83
CA VAL A 243 -21.23 2.72 12.25
C VAL A 243 -22.72 2.48 12.42
N ASN A 244 -23.08 1.43 13.15
CA ASN A 244 -24.44 1.19 13.62
C ASN A 244 -24.45 1.21 15.15
N LEU A 245 -24.87 2.33 15.73
CA LEU A 245 -24.92 2.52 17.19
C LEU A 245 -26.11 1.81 17.85
N SER A 246 -27.20 1.55 17.13
CA SER A 246 -28.36 0.85 17.71
C SER A 246 -28.06 -0.63 17.92
N SER A 247 -27.31 -1.26 17.00
CA SER A 247 -26.84 -2.63 17.13
C SER A 247 -25.43 -2.76 17.73
N MET A 248 -24.77 -1.64 18.08
CA MET A 248 -23.38 -1.60 18.56
C MET A 248 -22.41 -2.38 17.64
N ARG A 249 -22.49 -2.13 16.32
CA ARG A 249 -21.64 -2.77 15.30
C ARG A 249 -20.87 -1.74 14.47
N LEU A 250 -19.64 -2.09 14.13
CA LEU A 250 -18.76 -1.31 13.26
C LEU A 250 -18.28 -2.17 12.09
N SER A 251 -18.69 -1.83 10.87
CA SER A 251 -18.11 -2.38 9.64
C SER A 251 -16.78 -1.69 9.32
N LEU A 252 -15.67 -2.42 9.45
CA LEU A 252 -14.34 -1.91 9.05
C LEU A 252 -14.20 -1.82 7.53
N ASN A 253 -15.13 -2.39 6.77
CA ASN A 253 -15.21 -2.26 5.32
C ASN A 253 -16.35 -1.28 4.94
N PRO A 254 -16.05 -0.05 4.49
CA PRO A 254 -17.10 0.88 4.07
C PRO A 254 -17.91 0.32 2.90
N LYS A 255 -19.16 0.77 2.80
CA LYS A 255 -20.06 0.49 1.67
C LYS A 255 -19.37 0.81 0.34
N GLY A 256 -19.58 -0.06 -0.65
CA GLY A 256 -18.98 0.08 -1.98
C GLY A 256 -17.51 -0.36 -2.10
N ARG A 257 -16.77 -0.51 -0.99
CA ARG A 257 -15.39 -1.04 -1.04
C ARG A 257 -15.41 -2.55 -1.23
N LYS A 258 -14.85 -3.02 -2.35
CA LYS A 258 -14.64 -4.45 -2.61
C LYS A 258 -13.74 -5.08 -1.54
N GLN A 259 -14.19 -6.21 -0.97
CA GLN A 259 -13.36 -6.97 -0.03
C GLN A 259 -12.16 -7.61 -0.71
N THR A 260 -11.09 -7.78 0.06
CA THR A 260 -9.82 -8.36 -0.40
C THR A 260 -9.42 -9.50 0.53
N LYS A 261 -8.38 -10.27 0.16
CA LYS A 261 -7.76 -11.25 1.06
C LYS A 261 -7.34 -10.68 2.42
N LYS A 262 -7.02 -9.37 2.48
CA LYS A 262 -6.88 -8.64 3.74
C LYS A 262 -8.28 -8.21 4.19
N PHE A 263 -9.04 -9.19 4.70
CA PHE A 263 -10.43 -9.02 5.09
C PHE A 263 -10.57 -7.95 6.18
N ARG A 264 -11.64 -7.15 6.09
CA ARG A 264 -11.99 -6.11 7.05
C ARG A 264 -13.39 -6.46 7.60
N PRO A 265 -13.47 -7.06 8.79
CA PRO A 265 -14.72 -7.58 9.34
C PRO A 265 -15.63 -6.48 9.88
N THR A 266 -16.90 -6.83 10.07
CA THR A 266 -17.77 -6.15 11.03
C THR A 266 -17.41 -6.61 12.43
N ILE A 267 -17.32 -5.70 13.40
CA ILE A 267 -16.97 -6.02 14.80
C ILE A 267 -17.95 -5.35 15.77
N PRO A 268 -18.14 -5.91 16.97
CA PRO A 268 -18.76 -5.20 18.08
C PRO A 268 -18.06 -3.87 18.40
N ILE A 269 -18.84 -2.84 18.74
CA ILE A 269 -18.33 -1.59 19.30
C ILE A 269 -18.12 -1.78 20.80
N VAL A 270 -16.87 -1.71 21.27
CA VAL A 270 -16.60 -1.69 22.72
C VAL A 270 -17.18 -0.41 23.34
N PRO A 271 -17.75 -0.45 24.56
CA PRO A 271 -18.46 0.70 25.14
C PRO A 271 -17.65 2.00 25.17
N VAL A 272 -16.36 1.93 25.48
CA VAL A 272 -15.46 3.09 25.52
C VAL A 272 -15.26 3.76 24.16
N PHE A 273 -15.52 3.05 23.06
CA PHE A 273 -15.37 3.57 21.71
C PHE A 273 -16.63 4.26 21.19
N LYS A 274 -17.81 3.97 21.76
CA LYS A 274 -19.08 4.56 21.33
C LYS A 274 -19.06 6.10 21.27
N PRO A 275 -18.58 6.84 22.29
CA PRO A 275 -18.50 8.30 22.23
C PRO A 275 -17.57 8.84 21.13
N TRP A 276 -16.60 8.02 20.68
CA TRP A 276 -15.72 8.39 19.57
C TRP A 276 -16.39 8.29 18.21
N LEU A 277 -17.46 7.49 18.12
CA LEU A 277 -18.25 7.27 16.92
C LEU A 277 -19.55 8.09 16.90
N GLU A 278 -20.00 8.58 18.06
CA GLU A 278 -21.10 9.56 18.23
C GLU A 278 -20.68 10.99 17.81
N ARG A 279 -20.20 11.12 16.57
CA ARG A 279 -19.86 12.38 15.92
C ARG A 279 -19.92 12.18 14.41
N ASP A 280 -20.15 13.26 13.67
CA ASP A 280 -20.12 13.20 12.21
C ASP A 280 -18.68 13.22 11.65
N GLY A 281 -18.49 12.58 10.50
CA GLY A 281 -17.24 12.64 9.74
C GLY A 281 -16.24 11.52 10.06
N TRP A 282 -14.95 11.83 9.94
CA TRP A 282 -13.88 10.85 10.05
C TRP A 282 -13.41 10.69 11.49
N LEU A 283 -13.16 9.45 11.92
CA LEU A 283 -12.57 9.21 13.25
C LEU A 283 -11.20 9.87 13.36
N VAL A 284 -10.34 9.63 12.36
CA VAL A 284 -8.98 10.17 12.29
C VAL A 284 -8.92 11.25 11.22
N GLU A 285 -9.06 12.49 11.65
CA GLU A 285 -9.08 13.65 10.76
C GLU A 285 -7.97 14.66 11.04
N TRP A 286 -7.67 15.46 10.01
CA TRP A 286 -6.93 16.70 10.12
C TRP A 286 -7.70 17.80 9.40
N ARG A 287 -8.20 18.79 10.15
CA ARG A 287 -9.01 19.91 9.63
C ARG A 287 -10.22 19.43 8.80
N GLY A 288 -11.03 18.51 9.36
CA GLY A 288 -12.24 18.01 8.68
C GLY A 288 -11.99 16.96 7.58
N ARG A 289 -10.73 16.62 7.28
CA ARG A 289 -10.36 15.75 6.17
C ARG A 289 -9.73 14.44 6.64
N PRO A 290 -9.94 13.32 5.92
CA PRO A 290 -9.33 12.05 6.26
C PRO A 290 -7.82 12.11 6.16
N VAL A 291 -7.15 11.36 7.03
CA VAL A 291 -5.69 11.27 7.05
C VAL A 291 -5.23 9.99 6.36
N SER A 292 -4.42 10.11 5.30
CA SER A 292 -3.88 8.97 4.56
C SER A 292 -2.76 8.22 5.31
N SER A 293 -2.12 8.86 6.28
CA SER A 293 -0.99 8.28 7.03
C SER A 293 -0.77 8.96 8.38
N ILE A 294 -0.71 8.16 9.44
CA ILE A 294 -0.34 8.63 10.79
C ILE A 294 1.18 8.61 11.05
N LYS A 295 1.98 8.13 10.08
CA LYS A 295 3.41 7.83 10.30
C LYS A 295 4.24 9.02 10.78
N THR A 296 3.89 10.24 10.38
CA THR A 296 4.62 11.45 10.78
C THR A 296 4.37 11.78 12.24
N ALA A 297 3.09 11.83 12.66
CA ALA A 297 2.72 12.06 14.05
C ALA A 297 3.27 10.95 14.96
N TRP A 298 3.20 9.69 14.50
CA TRP A 298 3.76 8.55 15.23
C TRP A 298 5.27 8.63 15.41
N ARG A 299 6.04 8.93 14.35
CA ARG A 299 7.50 9.08 14.45
C ARG A 299 7.90 10.19 15.41
N ARG A 300 7.12 11.28 15.45
CA ARG A 300 7.32 12.36 16.41
C ARG A 300 7.08 11.88 17.84
N ALA A 301 5.94 11.23 18.10
CA ALA A 301 5.62 10.67 19.41
C ALA A 301 6.69 9.67 19.89
N ARG A 302 7.05 8.72 19.02
CA ARG A 302 8.10 7.73 19.28
C ARG A 302 9.41 8.38 19.70
N ARG A 303 9.85 9.43 18.99
CA ARG A 303 11.10 10.14 19.33
C ARG A 303 11.00 10.91 20.65
N GLU A 304 9.88 11.62 20.88
CA GLU A 304 9.69 12.43 22.09
C GLU A 304 9.46 11.57 23.36
N LEU A 305 8.99 10.34 23.19
CA LEU A 305 8.81 9.35 24.25
C LEU A 305 9.96 8.32 24.32
N GLU A 306 11.00 8.49 23.50
CA GLU A 306 12.17 7.61 23.45
C GLU A 306 11.82 6.12 23.23
N PHE A 307 10.74 5.85 22.50
CA PHE A 307 10.28 4.50 22.20
C PHE A 307 11.14 3.83 21.10
N PRO A 308 11.30 2.49 21.15
CA PRO A 308 12.09 1.72 20.19
C PRO A 308 11.69 1.94 18.73
N GLU A 309 12.66 1.89 17.82
CA GLU A 309 12.47 2.15 16.38
C GLU A 309 11.43 1.27 15.69
N ASP A 310 11.36 0.00 16.11
CA ASP A 310 10.46 -1.01 15.57
C ASP A 310 9.03 -0.90 16.13
N TRP A 311 8.79 0.00 17.08
CA TRP A 311 7.45 0.37 17.54
C TRP A 311 6.79 1.30 16.52
N VAL A 312 6.04 0.68 15.61
CA VAL A 312 5.30 1.33 14.54
C VAL A 312 3.81 1.39 14.88
N PRO A 313 2.95 2.15 14.15
CA PRO A 313 1.52 2.24 14.48
C PRO A 313 0.79 0.89 14.53
N LYS A 314 1.28 -0.11 13.79
CA LYS A 314 0.76 -1.48 13.77
C LYS A 314 1.13 -2.29 15.02
N THR A 315 2.10 -1.85 15.81
CA THR A 315 2.52 -2.50 17.06
C THR A 315 1.39 -2.55 18.09
N ILE A 316 0.48 -1.56 18.10
CA ILE A 316 -0.75 -1.59 18.90
C ILE A 316 -1.56 -2.86 18.57
N ARG A 317 -1.86 -3.11 17.30
CA ARG A 317 -2.60 -4.30 16.88
C ARG A 317 -1.93 -5.60 17.33
N TYR A 318 -0.60 -5.69 17.21
CA TYR A 318 0.13 -6.88 17.65
C TYR A 318 0.08 -7.06 19.18
N THR A 319 0.17 -5.95 19.90
CA THR A 319 0.08 -5.90 21.37
C THR A 319 -1.29 -6.38 21.84
N VAL A 320 -2.36 -5.76 21.35
CA VAL A 320 -3.72 -6.11 21.76
C VAL A 320 -4.06 -7.55 21.35
N ALA A 321 -3.70 -7.99 20.14
CA ALA A 321 -3.96 -9.37 19.71
C ALA A 321 -3.24 -10.43 20.57
N SER A 322 -1.98 -10.18 20.94
CA SER A 322 -1.25 -11.06 21.87
C SER A 322 -1.85 -11.04 23.27
N GLU A 323 -2.30 -9.88 23.72
CA GLU A 323 -2.95 -9.73 25.03
C GLU A 323 -4.29 -10.46 25.08
N MET A 324 -5.12 -10.38 24.03
CA MET A 324 -6.38 -11.13 23.95
C MET A 324 -6.14 -12.64 24.04
N ARG A 325 -5.09 -13.15 23.38
CA ARG A 325 -4.69 -14.57 23.53
C ARG A 325 -4.30 -14.90 24.96
N ARG A 326 -3.53 -14.03 25.62
CA ARG A 326 -3.10 -14.21 27.02
C ARG A 326 -4.28 -14.26 27.98
N ARG A 327 -5.35 -13.51 27.68
CA ARG A 327 -6.61 -13.47 28.46
C ARG A 327 -7.57 -14.62 28.14
N GLY A 328 -7.17 -15.58 27.31
CA GLY A 328 -8.00 -16.75 26.99
C GLY A 328 -9.16 -16.48 26.04
N VAL A 329 -9.13 -15.39 25.28
CA VAL A 329 -10.13 -15.13 24.22
C VAL A 329 -10.15 -16.28 23.23
N ASP A 330 -11.36 -16.69 22.82
CA ASP A 330 -11.53 -17.79 21.87
C ASP A 330 -10.75 -17.52 20.57
N LYS A 331 -10.15 -18.58 20.04
CA LYS A 331 -9.30 -18.51 18.85
C LYS A 331 -10.08 -18.03 17.64
N TRP A 332 -11.30 -18.52 17.44
CA TRP A 332 -12.13 -18.23 16.28
C TRP A 332 -12.66 -16.81 16.34
N ASP A 333 -13.12 -16.38 17.51
CA ASP A 333 -13.54 -15.00 17.73
C ASP A 333 -12.41 -14.00 17.43
N LEU A 334 -11.20 -14.25 17.95
CA LEU A 334 -10.08 -13.36 17.69
C LEU A 334 -9.63 -13.39 16.21
N GLU A 335 -9.65 -14.55 15.55
CA GLU A 335 -9.33 -14.65 14.13
C GLU A 335 -10.38 -13.96 13.23
N GLY A 336 -11.65 -14.03 13.61
CA GLY A 336 -12.76 -13.29 13.01
C GLY A 336 -12.58 -11.79 13.17
N TRP A 337 -12.34 -11.32 14.40
CA TRP A 337 -12.08 -9.90 14.71
C TRP A 337 -10.87 -9.34 13.96
N LEU A 338 -9.80 -10.14 13.83
CA LEU A 338 -8.61 -9.76 13.09
C LEU A 338 -8.80 -9.82 11.56
N GLY A 339 -9.89 -10.42 11.05
CA GLY A 339 -10.10 -10.65 9.63
C GLY A 339 -8.99 -11.54 9.05
N HIS A 340 -8.63 -12.60 9.77
CA HIS A 340 -7.71 -13.64 9.31
C HIS A 340 -8.44 -14.80 8.64
N ARG A 341 -9.74 -14.95 8.91
CA ARG A 341 -10.64 -15.87 8.22
C ARG A 341 -11.55 -15.08 7.29
N ASN A 342 -11.69 -15.55 6.04
CA ASN A 342 -12.76 -15.08 5.17
C ASN A 342 -14.06 -15.76 5.64
N PRO A 343 -15.11 -15.00 5.96
CA PRO A 343 -16.39 -15.58 6.30
C PRO A 343 -16.93 -16.40 5.12
N SER A 344 -17.43 -17.59 5.40
CA SER A 344 -18.32 -18.33 4.49
C SER A 344 -19.62 -17.55 4.28
N SER A 345 -20.45 -17.93 3.29
CA SER A 345 -21.77 -17.32 3.10
C SER A 345 -22.64 -17.36 4.35
N THR A 346 -22.50 -18.41 5.16
CA THR A 346 -23.21 -18.59 6.44
C THR A 346 -22.68 -17.66 7.53
N ASP A 347 -21.36 -17.40 7.55
CA ASP A 347 -20.71 -16.50 8.52
C ASP A 347 -21.12 -15.02 8.33
N ILE A 348 -21.67 -14.64 7.17
CA ILE A 348 -22.18 -13.27 6.93
C ILE A 348 -23.36 -12.97 7.87
N TYR A 349 -24.25 -13.94 8.06
CA TYR A 349 -25.41 -13.81 8.95
C TYR A 349 -25.02 -13.81 10.43
N ALA A 350 -23.94 -14.51 10.79
CA ALA A 350 -23.43 -14.53 12.15
C ALA A 350 -23.06 -13.13 12.67
N SER A 351 -22.73 -12.16 11.80
CA SER A 351 -22.41 -10.79 12.23
C SER A 351 -23.56 -10.03 12.93
N PHE A 352 -24.80 -10.51 12.74
CA PHE A 352 -26.01 -9.98 13.39
C PHE A 352 -26.34 -10.69 14.71
N ASP A 353 -25.67 -11.80 15.03
CA ASP A 353 -25.79 -12.49 16.31
C ASP A 353 -25.26 -11.58 17.43
N PRO A 354 -26.01 -11.36 18.53
CA PRO A 354 -25.51 -10.65 19.71
C PRO A 354 -24.19 -11.20 20.25
N GLU A 355 -23.99 -12.52 20.21
CA GLU A 355 -22.79 -13.22 20.71
C GLU A 355 -21.62 -13.23 19.70
N TYR A 356 -21.81 -12.65 18.52
CA TYR A 356 -20.77 -12.60 17.49
C TYR A 356 -19.46 -11.95 17.98
N LEU A 357 -18.38 -12.72 17.96
CA LEU A 357 -17.06 -12.33 18.50
C LEU A 357 -17.13 -11.93 19.99
N GLY A 358 -18.09 -12.52 20.71
CA GLY A 358 -18.52 -12.12 22.04
C GLY A 358 -17.43 -12.25 23.10
N THR A 359 -16.51 -13.20 22.96
CA THR A 359 -15.42 -13.38 23.94
C THR A 359 -14.37 -12.26 23.89
N VAL A 360 -14.24 -11.56 22.76
CA VAL A 360 -13.25 -10.49 22.58
C VAL A 360 -13.67 -9.23 23.34
N THR A 361 -14.96 -8.89 23.34
CA THR A 361 -15.46 -7.60 23.86
C THR A 361 -15.20 -7.41 25.36
N PRO A 362 -15.52 -8.38 26.25
CA PRO A 362 -15.21 -8.27 27.68
C PRO A 362 -13.70 -8.15 27.93
N ALA A 363 -12.90 -9.06 27.37
CA ALA A 363 -11.45 -9.07 27.57
C ALA A 363 -10.77 -7.79 27.07
N LEU A 364 -11.23 -7.26 25.93
CA LEU A 364 -10.75 -5.99 25.39
C LEU A 364 -11.17 -4.81 26.27
N SER A 365 -12.41 -4.81 26.78
CA SER A 365 -12.89 -3.76 27.69
C SER A 365 -12.07 -3.72 28.99
N ASP A 366 -11.76 -4.88 29.56
CA ASP A 366 -10.90 -4.99 30.76
C ASP A 366 -9.49 -4.44 30.49
N PHE A 367 -8.88 -4.82 29.37
CA PHE A 367 -7.55 -4.32 28.99
C PHE A 367 -7.55 -2.80 28.76
N LEU A 368 -8.59 -2.26 28.13
CA LEU A 368 -8.74 -0.81 27.93
C LEU A 368 -8.91 -0.08 29.26
N ASN A 369 -9.63 -0.67 30.22
CA ASN A 369 -9.78 -0.12 31.57
C ASN A 369 -8.47 -0.10 32.36
N GLU A 370 -7.64 -1.15 32.23
CA GLU A 370 -6.29 -1.16 32.81
C GLU A 370 -5.43 -0.04 32.23
N ILE A 371 -5.40 0.10 30.91
CA ILE A 371 -4.66 1.19 30.24
C ILE A 371 -5.20 2.56 30.68
N ALA A 372 -6.52 2.74 30.73
CA ALA A 372 -7.15 4.00 31.15
C ALA A 372 -6.76 4.35 32.60
N THR A 373 -6.82 3.38 33.51
CA THR A 373 -6.44 3.52 34.92
C THR A 373 -4.98 3.91 35.06
N THR A 374 -4.07 3.19 34.39
CA THR A 374 -2.63 3.51 34.37
C THR A 374 -2.35 4.87 33.73
N SER A 375 -3.12 5.25 32.71
CA SER A 375 -2.97 6.55 32.05
C SER A 375 -3.45 7.73 32.90
N LYS A 376 -4.32 7.47 33.89
CA LYS A 376 -5.08 8.49 34.64
C LYS A 376 -5.91 9.40 33.73
N LEU A 377 -6.28 8.91 32.54
CA LEU A 377 -7.12 9.61 31.58
C LEU A 377 -8.33 8.75 31.27
N PRO A 378 -9.54 9.32 31.27
CA PRO A 378 -10.65 8.63 30.65
C PRO A 378 -10.36 8.55 29.15
N LEU A 379 -10.53 7.37 28.56
CA LEU A 379 -10.50 7.14 27.12
C LEU A 379 -11.74 7.75 26.42
N HIS A 380 -12.15 8.94 26.86
CA HIS A 380 -13.34 9.65 26.41
C HIS A 380 -12.95 10.85 25.54
N PRO A 381 -13.75 11.20 24.51
CA PRO A 381 -13.49 12.34 23.65
C PRO A 381 -13.42 13.69 24.35
N SER A 382 -14.15 13.88 25.45
CA SER A 382 -14.25 15.18 26.13
C SER A 382 -12.91 15.70 26.70
N CYS A 383 -11.90 14.84 26.84
CA CYS A 383 -10.52 15.22 27.11
C CYS A 383 -9.89 16.12 26.02
N THR A 384 -10.61 16.37 24.92
CA THR A 384 -10.16 17.13 23.74
C THR A 384 -10.92 18.45 23.52
N ARG A 385 -11.90 18.79 24.38
CA ARG A 385 -12.63 20.06 24.26
C ARG A 385 -11.74 21.20 24.74
N ASP A 386 -11.51 22.19 23.88
CA ASP A 386 -10.85 23.45 24.27
C ASP A 386 -11.70 24.12 25.37
N GLY A 387 -11.10 24.35 26.54
CA GLY A 387 -11.66 25.25 27.56
C GLY A 387 -12.30 24.66 28.81
N GLY A 388 -12.09 23.39 29.16
CA GLY A 388 -12.61 22.82 30.42
C GLY A 388 -11.50 22.38 31.37
N THR A 389 -11.39 23.00 32.54
CA THR A 389 -10.61 22.50 33.68
C THR A 389 -10.85 21.00 33.84
N ILE A 390 -9.78 20.20 33.84
CA ILE A 390 -9.86 18.76 34.09
C ILE A 390 -10.34 18.57 35.52
N HIS A 391 -11.66 18.48 35.74
CA HIS A 391 -12.20 17.97 36.98
C HIS A 391 -11.99 16.46 36.98
N VAL A 392 -10.86 16.04 37.56
CA VAL A 392 -10.69 14.69 38.06
C VAL A 392 -11.79 14.48 39.11
N MET A 393 -12.85 13.76 38.76
CA MET A 393 -13.82 13.34 39.77
C MET A 393 -13.12 12.39 40.75
N PRO A 394 -13.06 12.71 42.06
CA PRO A 394 -12.52 11.78 43.03
C PRO A 394 -13.47 10.58 43.15
N TYR A 395 -12.93 9.40 42.87
CA TYR A 395 -13.61 8.13 43.10
C TYR A 395 -13.91 7.98 44.60
N ARG A 396 -15.17 8.17 45.00
CA ARG A 396 -15.64 7.82 46.35
C ARG A 396 -15.75 6.29 46.42
N LYS A 397 -14.88 5.65 47.20
CA LYS A 397 -15.12 4.29 47.72
C LYS A 397 -16.44 4.33 48.50
N LYS A 398 -17.38 3.44 48.15
CA LYS A 398 -18.46 3.06 49.07
C LYS A 398 -17.85 2.12 50.12
N ASN A 399 -18.18 2.40 51.39
CA ASN A 399 -17.85 1.55 52.54
C ASN A 399 -18.41 0.14 52.38
#